data_AF-A0A1B7HM86-F1
#
_entry.id   AF-A0A1B7HM86-F1
#
_cell.length_a   1.000
_cell.length_b   1.000
_cell.length_c   1.000
_cell.angle_alpha   90.00
_cell.angle_beta   90.00
_cell.angle_gamma   90.00
#
_symmetry.space_group_name_H-M   'P 1'
#
loop_
_entity.id
_entity.type
_entity.pdbx_description
1 polymer ?
#
loop_
_entity_poly.entity_id
_entity_poly.type
_entity_poly.pdbx_seq_one_letter_code
_entity_poly.pdbx_strand_id
1 'polypeptide(L)'
;METVLEALKAMGKATAREISARMKIDVREILGMLREHEELEQIELVNGWWQLTGTGAKTPRVKPAVPAVKVVNSKERPASPAVATPARKINEAVLAELMTQHGELTTEQMAKLAGTTVRAVASTLAMPVNRGRVVREKRGNVFHFTLAKPALAEPEPAVASMPEIKQPAVQESVPQSDAAFLDAIPQMAKRQAAEMVCPTPKSIAAEIRRTKSRLNQLEELRVTVRQLARQQRALGF
;
A
#
# COMPACT_ATOMS: atom_id res chain seq x y z
N MET A 1 43.67 -6.79 -14.80
CA MET A 1 42.44 -6.90 -14.00
C MET A 1 41.30 -6.58 -14.94
N GLU A 2 40.34 -7.48 -15.15
CA GLU A 2 39.20 -7.19 -16.04
C GLU A 2 38.39 -6.02 -15.45
N THR A 3 37.97 -5.07 -16.28
CA THR A 3 37.05 -3.99 -15.86
C THR A 3 35.59 -4.38 -16.13
N VAL A 4 34.64 -3.73 -15.44
CA VAL A 4 33.20 -3.99 -15.63
C VAL A 4 32.76 -3.74 -17.08
N LEU A 5 33.36 -2.75 -17.75
CA LEU A 5 33.12 -2.44 -19.16
C LEU A 5 33.64 -3.55 -20.09
N GLU A 6 34.80 -4.12 -19.82
CA GLU A 6 35.34 -5.25 -20.59
C GLU A 6 34.49 -6.50 -20.42
N ALA A 7 34.05 -6.79 -19.19
CA ALA A 7 33.13 -7.88 -18.90
C ALA A 7 31.79 -7.68 -19.64
N LEU A 8 31.26 -6.45 -19.64
CA LEU A 8 30.03 -6.13 -20.32
C LEU A 8 30.18 -6.17 -21.85
N LYS A 9 31.31 -5.71 -22.39
CA LYS A 9 31.63 -5.80 -23.83
C LYS A 9 31.75 -7.25 -24.29
N ALA A 10 32.29 -8.14 -23.46
CA ALA A 10 32.38 -9.56 -23.75
C ALA A 10 31.01 -10.27 -23.75
N MET A 11 30.04 -9.77 -22.98
CA MET A 11 28.69 -10.36 -22.85
C MET A 11 27.61 -9.65 -23.69
N GLY A 12 27.86 -8.41 -24.11
CA GLY A 12 26.91 -7.55 -24.82
C GLY A 12 25.80 -6.99 -23.91
N LYS A 13 24.92 -7.87 -23.43
CA LYS A 13 23.83 -7.53 -22.49
C LYS A 13 23.92 -8.48 -21.31
N ALA A 14 24.03 -7.95 -20.10
CA ALA A 14 24.16 -8.78 -18.91
C ALA A 14 23.46 -8.16 -17.70
N THR A 15 23.07 -9.01 -16.76
CA THR A 15 22.64 -8.58 -15.44
C THR A 15 23.84 -8.37 -14.53
N ALA A 16 23.66 -7.55 -13.48
CA ALA A 16 24.69 -7.34 -12.46
C ALA A 16 25.15 -8.65 -11.81
N ARG A 17 24.27 -9.66 -11.72
CA ARG A 17 24.57 -10.98 -11.15
C ARG A 17 25.44 -11.84 -12.07
N GLU A 18 25.30 -11.70 -13.39
CA GLU A 18 26.15 -12.39 -14.37
C GLU A 18 27.54 -11.75 -14.40
N ILE A 19 27.60 -10.41 -14.38
CA ILE A 19 28.86 -9.66 -14.29
C ILE A 19 29.62 -10.03 -13.00
N SER A 20 28.91 -10.09 -11.86
CA SER A 20 29.50 -10.48 -10.59
C SER A 20 30.06 -11.91 -10.60
N ALA A 21 29.35 -12.84 -11.23
CA ALA A 21 29.79 -14.23 -11.33
C ALA A 21 31.09 -14.36 -12.15
N ARG A 22 31.22 -13.56 -13.21
CA ARG A 22 32.43 -13.55 -14.06
C ARG A 22 33.63 -12.95 -13.33
N MET A 23 33.44 -11.79 -12.70
CA MET A 23 34.53 -11.06 -12.04
C MET A 23 34.86 -11.62 -10.65
N LYS A 24 33.99 -12.49 -10.10
CA LYS A 24 34.05 -13.00 -8.72
C LYS A 24 34.08 -11.87 -7.68
N ILE A 25 33.37 -10.80 -7.97
CA ILE A 25 33.17 -9.63 -7.11
C ILE A 25 31.74 -9.67 -6.57
N ASP A 26 31.50 -9.12 -5.39
CA ASP A 26 30.16 -9.08 -4.82
C ASP A 26 29.18 -8.28 -5.70
N VAL A 27 27.94 -8.77 -5.79
CA VAL A 27 26.87 -8.12 -6.58
C VAL A 27 26.66 -6.65 -6.17
N ARG A 28 26.83 -6.35 -4.87
CA ARG A 28 26.69 -4.98 -4.35
C ARG A 28 27.76 -4.04 -4.90
N GLU A 29 28.99 -4.50 -4.98
CA GLU A 29 30.13 -3.72 -5.48
C GLU A 29 29.99 -3.51 -6.99
N ILE A 30 29.64 -4.56 -7.75
CA ILE A 30 29.33 -4.45 -9.18
C ILE A 30 28.19 -3.47 -9.45
N LEU A 31 27.13 -3.46 -8.64
CA LEU A 31 26.04 -2.49 -8.76
C LEU A 31 26.49 -1.05 -8.47
N GLY A 32 27.47 -0.86 -7.57
CA GLY A 32 28.11 0.44 -7.34
C GLY A 32 28.87 0.89 -8.57
N MET A 33 29.78 0.04 -9.07
CA MET A 33 30.59 0.33 -10.26
C MET A 33 29.72 0.58 -11.50
N LEU A 34 28.64 -0.19 -11.71
CA LEU A 34 27.73 0.00 -12.85
C LEU A 34 26.99 1.34 -12.78
N ARG A 35 26.64 1.82 -11.59
CA ARG A 35 26.03 3.15 -11.41
C ARG A 35 27.01 4.27 -11.67
N GLU A 36 28.26 4.13 -11.23
CA GLU A 36 29.33 5.09 -11.56
C GLU A 36 29.52 5.19 -13.08
N HIS A 37 29.50 4.05 -13.80
CA HIS A 37 29.58 4.04 -15.26
C HIS A 37 28.29 4.51 -15.96
N GLU A 38 27.11 4.40 -15.32
CA GLU A 38 25.85 5.00 -15.80
C GLU A 38 25.92 6.53 -15.69
N GLU A 39 26.46 7.07 -14.59
CA GLU A 39 26.69 8.51 -14.41
C GLU A 39 27.69 9.07 -15.42
N LEU A 40 28.65 8.25 -15.86
CA LEU A 40 29.60 8.58 -16.93
C LEU A 40 29.04 8.34 -18.35
N GLU A 41 27.75 7.97 -18.48
CA GLU A 41 27.06 7.68 -19.73
C GLU A 41 27.73 6.59 -20.61
N GLN A 42 28.50 5.68 -19.99
CA GLN A 42 29.20 4.58 -20.68
C GLN A 42 28.36 3.30 -20.77
N ILE A 43 27.39 3.15 -19.87
CA ILE A 43 26.51 1.99 -19.77
C ILE A 43 25.07 2.47 -19.64
N GLU A 44 24.15 1.81 -20.33
CA GLU A 44 22.72 2.05 -20.23
C GLU A 44 22.03 0.85 -19.58
N LEU A 45 21.10 1.13 -18.65
CA LEU A 45 20.19 0.12 -18.11
C LEU A 45 18.92 0.06 -18.99
N VAL A 46 18.83 -0.97 -19.83
CA VAL A 46 17.69 -1.20 -20.72
C VAL A 46 16.96 -2.47 -20.33
N ASN A 47 15.68 -2.33 -19.97
CA ASN A 47 14.79 -3.43 -19.61
C ASN A 47 15.36 -4.37 -18.52
N GLY A 48 16.11 -3.81 -17.56
CA GLY A 48 16.74 -4.58 -16.47
C GLY A 48 18.09 -5.21 -16.82
N TRP A 49 18.62 -4.95 -18.02
CA TRP A 49 19.93 -5.40 -18.47
C TRP A 49 20.87 -4.20 -18.62
N TRP A 50 22.13 -4.39 -18.24
CA TRP A 50 23.18 -3.44 -18.53
C TRP A 50 23.71 -3.69 -19.94
N GLN A 51 23.95 -2.63 -20.70
CA GLN A 51 24.55 -2.67 -22.04
C GLN A 51 25.46 -1.46 -22.27
N LEU A 52 26.49 -1.61 -23.09
CA LEU A 52 27.41 -0.51 -23.38
C LEU A 52 26.74 0.53 -24.30
N THR A 53 26.78 1.81 -23.94
CA THR A 53 26.24 2.89 -24.79
C THR A 53 27.00 2.91 -26.12
N GLY A 54 26.28 2.89 -27.24
CA GLY A 54 26.89 2.86 -28.59
C GLY A 54 27.18 1.47 -29.17
N THR A 55 27.02 0.37 -28.42
CA THR A 55 27.04 -0.99 -29.00
C THR A 55 25.67 -1.39 -29.55
N GLY A 56 25.18 -0.59 -30.50
CA GLY A 56 24.02 -0.92 -31.32
C GLY A 56 24.32 -2.06 -32.30
N ALA A 57 24.57 -3.28 -31.81
CA ALA A 57 24.50 -4.47 -32.63
C ALA A 57 23.01 -4.76 -32.93
N LYS A 58 22.67 -4.56 -34.20
CA LYS A 58 21.34 -4.72 -34.82
C LYS A 58 20.55 -5.92 -34.27
N THR A 59 19.45 -5.65 -33.58
CA THR A 59 18.21 -6.44 -33.67
C THR A 59 17.03 -5.48 -33.69
N PRO A 60 16.00 -5.76 -34.50
CA PRO A 60 15.03 -4.77 -34.93
C PRO A 60 14.06 -4.41 -33.79
N ARG A 61 13.85 -3.10 -33.71
CA ARG A 61 12.78 -2.40 -33.02
C ARG A 61 11.43 -3.08 -33.27
N VAL A 62 10.88 -3.72 -32.24
CA VAL A 62 9.43 -3.80 -32.05
C VAL A 62 9.14 -3.20 -30.68
N LYS A 63 8.65 -1.96 -30.69
CA LYS A 63 7.87 -1.41 -29.57
C LYS A 63 6.43 -1.96 -29.71
N PRO A 64 5.72 -2.21 -28.61
CA PRO A 64 4.89 -1.15 -28.04
C PRO A 64 5.14 -1.01 -26.52
N ALA A 65 5.50 0.18 -26.04
CA ALA A 65 4.56 1.17 -25.52
C ALA A 65 3.91 0.78 -24.17
N VAL A 66 4.61 1.01 -23.05
CA VAL A 66 4.05 1.64 -21.84
C VAL A 66 5.21 2.37 -21.09
N PRO A 67 5.07 3.64 -20.68
CA PRO A 67 6.15 4.39 -20.05
C PRO A 67 6.19 4.17 -18.53
N ALA A 68 7.32 3.72 -18.00
CA ALA A 68 7.65 3.85 -16.59
C ALA A 68 8.52 5.11 -16.42
N VAL A 69 7.91 6.10 -15.75
CA VAL A 69 8.42 7.42 -15.40
C VAL A 69 9.67 7.28 -14.51
N LYS A 70 10.85 7.65 -15.02
CA LYS A 70 11.98 8.12 -14.19
C LYS A 70 11.64 9.56 -13.78
N VAL A 71 11.59 9.77 -12.47
CA VAL A 71 11.57 11.06 -11.80
C VAL A 71 12.85 11.82 -12.18
N VAL A 72 12.72 12.98 -12.84
CA VAL A 72 13.81 13.96 -12.93
C VAL A 72 13.24 15.35 -12.70
N ASN A 73 13.81 16.00 -11.70
CA ASN A 73 13.61 17.39 -11.33
C ASN A 73 14.47 18.29 -12.24
N SER A 74 14.00 19.53 -12.45
CA SER A 74 14.71 20.73 -12.95
C SER A 74 14.70 21.05 -14.47
N LYS A 75 13.87 22.06 -14.81
CA LYS A 75 14.15 23.35 -15.53
C LYS A 75 15.16 23.33 -16.73
N GLU A 76 14.91 23.80 -17.97
CA GLU A 76 14.27 25.02 -18.51
C GLU A 76 13.89 24.92 -20.03
N ARG A 77 12.72 25.52 -20.40
CA ARG A 77 12.32 26.36 -21.59
C ARG A 77 12.53 25.84 -23.06
N PRO A 78 11.67 26.12 -24.10
CA PRO A 78 10.91 27.35 -24.38
C PRO A 78 9.43 27.23 -24.79
N ALA A 79 8.83 28.42 -24.95
CA ALA A 79 7.41 28.72 -24.89
C ALA A 79 6.63 28.54 -26.21
N SER A 80 5.38 28.07 -26.10
CA SER A 80 4.22 28.59 -26.85
C SER A 80 2.91 28.07 -26.23
N PRO A 81 1.79 28.79 -26.43
CA PRO A 81 0.91 29.18 -25.33
C PRO A 81 -0.32 28.29 -25.19
N ALA A 82 -0.83 28.16 -23.95
CA ALA A 82 -2.24 28.24 -23.57
C ALA A 82 -2.48 27.47 -22.25
N VAL A 83 -2.40 28.23 -21.16
CA VAL A 83 -3.05 27.98 -19.86
C VAL A 83 -2.64 26.68 -19.14
N ALA A 84 -1.38 26.65 -18.70
CA ALA A 84 -1.03 25.93 -17.48
C ALA A 84 -1.63 26.71 -16.28
N THR A 85 -2.89 26.43 -15.94
CA THR A 85 -3.36 26.72 -14.59
C THR A 85 -2.52 25.88 -13.62
N PRO A 86 -2.02 26.47 -12.52
CA PRO A 86 -1.25 25.72 -11.52
C PRO A 86 -2.12 24.55 -11.09
N ALA A 87 -1.58 23.32 -11.15
CA ALA A 87 -2.25 22.13 -10.64
C ALA A 87 -2.54 22.35 -9.16
N ARG A 88 -3.74 22.89 -8.87
CA ARG A 88 -4.22 23.06 -7.50
C ARG A 88 -4.19 21.68 -6.90
N LYS A 89 -3.38 21.49 -5.86
CA LYS A 89 -3.37 20.26 -5.09
C LYS A 89 -4.78 20.06 -4.57
N ILE A 90 -5.48 19.09 -5.17
CA ILE A 90 -6.86 18.79 -4.80
C ILE A 90 -6.82 18.10 -3.44
N ASN A 91 -7.40 18.75 -2.45
CA ASN A 91 -7.56 18.18 -1.12
C ASN A 91 -8.95 17.53 -0.99
N GLU A 92 -9.07 16.54 -0.09
CA GLU A 92 -10.34 15.89 0.27
C GLU A 92 -11.41 16.94 0.65
N ALA A 93 -11.02 17.97 1.40
CA ALA A 93 -11.91 19.04 1.84
C ALA A 93 -12.55 19.81 0.67
N VAL A 94 -11.80 20.11 -0.39
CA VAL A 94 -12.32 20.86 -1.55
C VAL A 94 -13.34 20.03 -2.32
N LEU A 95 -13.10 18.72 -2.46
CA LEU A 95 -14.07 17.83 -3.09
C LEU A 95 -15.31 17.63 -2.21
N ALA A 96 -15.15 17.58 -0.88
CA ALA A 96 -16.26 17.53 0.05
C ALA A 96 -17.12 18.82 -0.02
N GLU A 97 -16.51 20.00 -0.06
CA GLU A 97 -17.23 21.28 -0.24
C GLU A 97 -18.00 21.34 -1.56
N LEU A 98 -17.45 20.80 -2.65
CA LEU A 98 -18.18 20.71 -3.92
C LEU A 98 -19.39 19.78 -3.81
N MET A 99 -19.26 18.68 -3.07
CA MET A 99 -20.35 17.73 -2.83
C MET A 99 -21.41 18.30 -1.86
N THR A 100 -21.05 19.17 -0.92
CA THR A 100 -22.07 19.85 -0.09
C THR A 100 -22.85 20.89 -0.88
N GLN A 101 -22.22 21.56 -1.85
CA GLN A 101 -22.86 22.60 -2.66
C GLN A 101 -23.74 22.03 -3.78
N HIS A 102 -23.31 20.96 -4.43
CA HIS A 102 -23.97 20.41 -5.62
C HIS A 102 -24.64 19.04 -5.39
N GLY A 103 -24.45 18.43 -4.22
CA GLY A 103 -25.01 17.11 -3.91
C GLY A 103 -24.29 15.98 -4.65
N GLU A 104 -25.06 15.19 -5.39
CA GLU A 104 -24.54 14.03 -6.12
C GLU A 104 -23.77 14.46 -7.37
N LEU A 105 -22.46 14.21 -7.38
CA LEU A 105 -21.58 14.62 -8.48
C LEU A 105 -20.88 13.43 -9.13
N THR A 106 -20.68 13.52 -10.44
CA THR A 106 -19.81 12.60 -11.19
C THR A 106 -18.36 13.07 -11.16
N THR A 107 -17.41 12.15 -11.35
CA THR A 107 -15.97 12.50 -11.39
C THR A 107 -15.64 13.54 -12.46
N GLU A 108 -16.32 13.49 -13.61
CA GLU A 108 -16.13 14.46 -14.70
C GLU A 108 -16.63 15.85 -14.35
N GLN A 109 -17.80 15.94 -13.69
CA GLN A 109 -18.33 17.21 -13.21
C GLN A 109 -17.44 17.80 -12.12
N MET A 110 -16.95 16.97 -11.18
CA MET A 110 -15.99 17.41 -10.16
C MET A 110 -14.69 17.90 -10.77
N ALA A 111 -14.19 17.23 -11.82
CA ALA A 111 -12.98 17.65 -12.52
C ALA A 111 -13.16 19.03 -13.19
N LYS A 112 -14.31 19.26 -13.83
CA LYS A 112 -14.66 20.55 -14.44
C LYS A 112 -14.76 21.67 -13.40
N LEU A 113 -15.47 21.43 -12.30
CA LEU A 113 -15.67 22.42 -11.23
C LEU A 113 -14.37 22.73 -10.47
N ALA A 114 -13.56 21.70 -10.19
CA ALA A 114 -12.28 21.86 -9.51
C ALA A 114 -11.15 22.36 -10.44
N GLY A 115 -11.40 22.46 -11.76
CA GLY A 115 -10.39 22.85 -12.76
C GLY A 115 -9.22 21.86 -12.85
N THR A 116 -9.51 20.56 -12.72
CA THR A 116 -8.50 19.50 -12.60
C THR A 116 -8.78 18.31 -13.52
N THR A 117 -7.93 17.27 -13.47
CA THR A 117 -8.11 16.05 -14.27
C THR A 117 -8.98 15.02 -13.55
N VAL A 118 -9.75 14.24 -14.31
CA VAL A 118 -10.58 13.13 -13.79
C VAL A 118 -9.75 12.14 -12.97
N ARG A 119 -8.51 11.86 -13.41
CA ARG A 119 -7.57 10.99 -12.70
C ARG A 119 -7.20 11.54 -11.32
N ALA A 120 -6.95 12.85 -11.21
CA ALA A 120 -6.63 13.48 -9.94
C ALA A 120 -7.80 13.39 -8.97
N VAL A 121 -9.02 13.71 -9.42
CA VAL A 121 -10.25 13.58 -8.62
C VAL A 121 -10.45 12.13 -8.15
N ALA A 122 -10.33 11.15 -9.06
CA ALA A 122 -10.48 9.73 -8.71
C ALA A 122 -9.44 9.28 -7.68
N SER A 123 -8.19 9.73 -7.81
CA SER A 123 -7.12 9.41 -6.85
C SER A 123 -7.38 10.00 -5.46
N THR A 124 -7.89 11.23 -5.40
CA THR A 124 -8.22 11.90 -4.13
C THR A 124 -9.45 11.28 -3.47
N LEU A 125 -10.44 10.79 -4.25
CA LEU A 125 -11.65 10.15 -3.74
C LEU A 125 -11.46 8.70 -3.26
N ALA A 126 -10.39 8.01 -3.66
CA ALA A 126 -10.17 6.61 -3.29
C ALA A 126 -10.12 6.39 -1.76
N MET A 127 -9.42 7.26 -1.03
CA MET A 127 -9.32 7.17 0.44
C MET A 127 -10.62 7.52 1.18
N PRO A 128 -11.32 8.62 0.85
CA PRO A 128 -12.63 8.94 1.43
C PRO A 128 -13.69 7.86 1.19
N VAL A 129 -13.70 7.24 0.01
CA VAL A 129 -14.59 6.12 -0.32
C VAL A 129 -14.26 4.89 0.53
N ASN A 130 -12.98 4.50 0.60
CA ASN A 130 -12.55 3.35 1.41
C ASN A 130 -12.82 3.55 2.91
N ARG A 131 -12.83 4.80 3.39
CA ARG A 131 -13.15 5.16 4.78
C ARG A 131 -14.64 5.36 5.02
N GLY A 132 -15.49 5.21 4.01
CA GLY A 132 -16.95 5.36 4.12
C GLY A 132 -17.43 6.80 4.34
N ARG A 133 -16.60 7.82 4.08
CA ARG A 133 -17.02 9.24 4.16
C ARG A 133 -17.72 9.72 2.90
N VAL A 134 -17.42 9.07 1.78
CA VAL A 134 -18.05 9.32 0.48
C VAL A 134 -18.69 8.02 0.03
N VAL A 135 -19.99 8.06 -0.24
CA VAL A 135 -20.72 6.93 -0.81
C VAL A 135 -20.55 6.99 -2.32
N ARG A 136 -20.17 5.85 -2.91
CA ARG A 136 -20.08 5.67 -4.36
C ARG A 136 -21.27 4.84 -4.81
N GLU A 137 -22.19 5.47 -5.52
CA GLU A 137 -23.34 4.82 -6.13
C GLU A 137 -23.10 4.59 -7.62
N LYS A 138 -23.37 3.38 -8.11
CA LYS A 138 -23.28 3.06 -9.53
C LYS A 138 -24.66 3.24 -10.16
N ARG A 139 -24.83 4.26 -11.01
CA ARG A 139 -26.04 4.45 -11.81
C ARG A 139 -25.70 4.23 -13.28
N GLY A 140 -26.14 3.09 -13.82
CA GLY A 140 -25.79 2.67 -15.17
C GLY A 140 -24.27 2.43 -15.32
N ASN A 141 -23.63 3.22 -16.19
CA ASN A 141 -22.20 3.12 -16.49
C ASN A 141 -21.34 4.20 -15.80
N VAL A 142 -21.94 5.05 -14.97
CA VAL A 142 -21.26 6.18 -14.32
C VAL A 142 -21.39 6.07 -12.80
N PHE A 143 -20.35 6.52 -12.10
CA PHE A 143 -20.34 6.58 -10.64
C PHE A 143 -20.71 7.98 -10.16
N HIS A 144 -21.67 8.02 -9.25
CA HIS A 144 -22.07 9.22 -8.53
C HIS A 144 -21.49 9.16 -7.13
N PHE A 145 -20.97 10.29 -6.67
CA PHE A 145 -20.34 10.44 -5.37
C PHE A 145 -21.20 11.39 -4.53
N THR A 146 -21.57 10.93 -3.34
CA THR A 146 -22.30 11.71 -2.34
C THR A 146 -21.57 11.67 -1.01
N LEU A 147 -21.64 12.74 -0.22
CA LEU A 147 -21.10 12.70 1.13
C LEU A 147 -21.96 11.75 1.95
N ALA A 148 -21.32 10.86 2.70
CA ALA A 148 -22.01 10.09 3.72
C ALA A 148 -22.46 11.07 4.80
N LYS A 149 -23.72 11.54 4.69
CA LYS A 149 -24.35 12.41 5.69
C LYS A 149 -24.23 11.68 7.04
N PRO A 150 -23.53 12.23 8.05
CA PRO A 150 -23.69 11.71 9.40
C PRO A 150 -25.17 11.87 9.72
N ALA A 151 -25.82 10.78 10.13
CA ALA A 151 -27.23 10.74 10.46
C ALA A 151 -27.54 11.76 11.57
N LEU A 152 -27.76 13.01 11.18
CA LEU A 152 -28.52 13.97 11.96
C LEU A 152 -29.96 13.50 11.80
N ALA A 153 -30.49 12.97 12.90
CA ALA A 153 -31.86 12.55 13.05
C ALA A 153 -32.81 13.54 12.38
N GLU A 154 -33.55 13.07 11.38
CA GLU A 154 -34.90 13.57 11.10
C GLU A 154 -35.84 12.83 12.06
N PRO A 155 -36.55 13.52 12.96
CA PRO A 155 -37.77 13.00 13.52
C PRO A 155 -38.93 13.79 12.90
N GLU A 156 -39.58 13.20 11.91
CA GLU A 156 -41.03 13.28 11.78
C GLU A 156 -41.54 11.84 11.73
N PRO A 157 -42.71 11.51 12.33
CA PRO A 157 -43.87 12.37 12.40
C PRO A 157 -44.57 12.46 13.77
N ALA A 158 -45.38 13.52 13.88
CA ALA A 158 -46.48 13.63 14.82
C ALA A 158 -47.47 12.48 14.61
N VAL A 159 -47.82 11.77 15.70
CA VAL A 159 -49.16 11.19 15.87
C VAL A 159 -49.45 11.06 17.36
N ALA A 160 -50.56 11.69 17.73
CA ALA A 160 -51.14 11.74 19.04
C ALA A 160 -51.71 10.37 19.49
N SER A 161 -52.05 10.34 20.79
CA SER A 161 -53.06 9.48 21.43
C SER A 161 -52.52 8.29 22.24
N MET A 162 -52.38 8.54 23.55
CA MET A 162 -52.88 7.64 24.61
C MET A 162 -54.39 7.39 24.41
N PRO A 163 -55.01 6.30 24.92
CA PRO A 163 -54.91 5.95 26.34
C PRO A 163 -55.03 4.46 26.73
N GLU A 164 -54.87 4.25 28.04
CA GLU A 164 -55.68 3.38 28.91
C GLU A 164 -55.28 1.93 29.18
N ILE A 165 -55.21 1.67 30.49
CA ILE A 165 -54.79 0.45 31.19
C ILE A 165 -56.04 -0.30 31.63
N LYS A 166 -56.10 -1.64 31.48
CA LYS A 166 -56.67 -2.60 32.47
C LYS A 166 -56.50 -4.09 32.04
N GLN A 167 -55.56 -4.77 32.72
CA GLN A 167 -55.64 -6.11 33.38
C GLN A 167 -56.03 -7.39 32.58
N PRO A 168 -55.80 -8.61 33.13
CA PRO A 168 -54.61 -9.19 33.77
C PRO A 168 -54.31 -10.65 33.30
N ALA A 169 -53.18 -11.21 33.79
CA ALA A 169 -52.86 -12.65 33.91
C ALA A 169 -52.73 -13.50 32.62
N VAL A 170 -51.54 -14.07 32.37
CA VAL A 170 -51.22 -15.50 32.51
C VAL A 170 -49.71 -15.66 32.26
N GLN A 171 -49.07 -16.46 33.10
CA GLN A 171 -47.66 -16.80 33.07
C GLN A 171 -47.37 -17.72 31.89
N GLU A 172 -46.34 -17.42 31.10
CA GLU A 172 -45.66 -18.46 30.33
C GLU A 172 -44.16 -18.17 30.27
N SER A 173 -43.43 -19.15 30.78
CA SER A 173 -41.98 -19.25 30.93
C SER A 173 -41.27 -19.33 29.57
N VAL A 174 -40.38 -18.39 29.26
CA VAL A 174 -39.25 -18.56 28.32
C VAL A 174 -38.11 -17.58 28.67
N PRO A 175 -36.87 -17.80 28.20
CA PRO A 175 -35.73 -18.33 28.94
C PRO A 175 -34.83 -17.21 29.49
N GLN A 176 -34.17 -17.44 30.63
CA GLN A 176 -32.94 -16.67 30.89
C GLN A 176 -31.98 -17.01 29.75
N SER A 177 -31.61 -15.99 28.99
CA SER A 177 -30.95 -16.10 27.70
C SER A 177 -29.73 -17.03 27.76
N ASP A 178 -29.58 -17.88 26.74
CA ASP A 178 -28.34 -18.64 26.54
C ASP A 178 -27.13 -17.70 26.54
N ALA A 179 -27.30 -16.43 26.13
CA ALA A 179 -26.30 -15.38 26.23
C ALA A 179 -25.87 -15.10 27.69
N ALA A 180 -26.80 -15.00 28.64
CA ALA A 180 -26.48 -14.77 30.05
C ALA A 180 -25.81 -15.99 30.70
N PHE A 181 -26.18 -17.21 30.27
CA PHE A 181 -25.50 -18.43 30.70
C PHE A 181 -24.07 -18.53 30.16
N LEU A 182 -23.85 -18.13 28.91
CA LEU A 182 -22.53 -18.12 28.28
C LEU A 182 -21.61 -17.04 28.89
N ASP A 183 -22.16 -15.88 29.26
CA ASP A 183 -21.43 -14.81 29.96
C ASP A 183 -21.07 -15.19 31.41
N ALA A 184 -21.87 -16.05 32.05
CA ALA A 184 -21.62 -16.54 33.41
C ALA A 184 -20.46 -17.55 33.49
N ILE A 185 -19.94 -18.04 32.35
CA ILE A 185 -18.84 -19.00 32.30
C ILE A 185 -17.52 -18.24 32.02
N PRO A 186 -16.64 -18.03 33.01
CA PRO A 186 -15.45 -17.18 32.87
C PRO A 186 -14.48 -17.64 31.76
N GLN A 187 -14.45 -18.95 31.52
CA GLN A 187 -13.63 -19.60 30.50
C GLN A 187 -14.15 -19.37 29.06
N MET A 188 -15.45 -19.11 28.88
CA MET A 188 -16.03 -18.80 27.56
C MET A 188 -15.94 -17.31 27.26
N ALA A 189 -16.21 -16.43 28.23
CA ALA A 189 -16.01 -14.98 28.10
C ALA A 189 -14.55 -14.63 27.70
N LYS A 190 -13.57 -15.36 28.25
CA LYS A 190 -12.14 -15.17 27.91
C LYS A 190 -11.78 -15.65 26.49
N ARG A 191 -12.47 -16.66 25.96
CA ARG A 191 -12.27 -17.15 24.59
C ARG A 191 -12.91 -16.22 23.57
N GLN A 192 -14.14 -15.76 23.82
CA GLN A 192 -14.86 -14.85 22.94
C GLN A 192 -14.15 -13.49 22.78
N ALA A 193 -13.57 -12.95 23.87
CA ALA A 193 -12.77 -11.73 23.82
C ALA A 193 -11.45 -11.86 23.03
N ALA A 194 -10.93 -13.08 22.87
CA ALA A 194 -9.72 -13.34 22.08
C ALA A 194 -10.03 -13.69 20.62
N GLU A 195 -11.20 -14.28 20.34
CA GLU A 195 -11.59 -14.78 19.02
C GLU A 195 -12.16 -13.69 18.10
N MET A 196 -12.72 -12.61 18.65
CA MET A 196 -13.28 -11.48 17.86
C MET A 196 -12.38 -10.25 17.72
N VAL A 197 -11.18 -10.27 18.29
CA VAL A 197 -10.23 -9.15 18.09
C VAL A 197 -9.39 -9.44 16.87
N CYS A 198 -9.84 -8.96 15.71
CA CYS A 198 -8.98 -8.84 14.53
C CYS A 198 -7.67 -8.18 14.96
N PRO A 199 -6.52 -8.89 14.90
CA PRO A 199 -5.27 -8.32 15.38
C PRO A 199 -4.93 -7.06 14.58
N THR A 200 -4.65 -5.97 15.28
CA THR A 200 -4.31 -4.72 14.59
C THR A 200 -2.99 -4.91 13.81
N PRO A 201 -2.81 -4.27 12.64
CA PRO A 201 -1.54 -4.36 11.90
C PRO A 201 -0.33 -3.96 12.75
N LYS A 202 -0.50 -3.03 13.70
CA LYS A 202 0.53 -2.64 14.67
C LYS A 202 0.88 -3.77 15.65
N SER A 203 -0.12 -4.49 16.14
CA SER A 203 0.07 -5.67 17.00
C SER A 203 0.85 -6.76 16.26
N ILE A 204 0.47 -7.05 15.01
CA ILE A 204 1.19 -8.00 14.16
C ILE A 204 2.65 -7.54 13.92
N ALA A 205 2.85 -6.27 13.61
CA ALA A 205 4.20 -5.73 13.40
C ALA A 205 5.07 -5.77 14.66
N ALA A 206 4.49 -5.54 15.84
CA ALA A 206 5.19 -5.67 17.12
C ALA A 206 5.57 -7.13 17.39
N GLU A 207 4.65 -8.07 17.12
CA GLU A 207 4.90 -9.49 17.29
C GLU A 207 5.99 -10.00 16.34
N ILE A 208 6.00 -9.56 15.08
CA ILE A 208 7.08 -9.85 14.13
C ILE A 208 8.45 -9.37 14.66
N ARG A 209 8.52 -8.22 15.33
CA ARG A 209 9.79 -7.74 15.91
C ARG A 209 10.23 -8.62 17.07
N ARG A 210 9.31 -9.02 17.94
CA ARG A 210 9.58 -9.91 19.09
C ARG A 210 10.05 -11.28 18.63
N THR A 211 9.42 -11.86 17.61
CA THR A 211 9.83 -13.17 17.09
C THR A 211 11.19 -13.09 16.42
N LYS A 212 11.48 -12.02 15.67
CA LYS A 212 12.82 -11.77 15.11
C LYS A 212 13.90 -11.63 16.19
N SER A 213 13.65 -10.87 17.26
CA SER A 213 14.62 -10.77 18.36
C SER A 213 14.84 -12.12 19.05
N ARG A 214 13.78 -12.91 19.25
CA ARG A 214 13.89 -14.26 19.80
C ARG A 214 14.68 -15.20 18.88
N LEU A 215 14.48 -15.10 17.57
CA LEU A 215 15.26 -15.85 16.58
C LEU A 215 16.75 -15.52 16.72
N ASN A 216 17.10 -14.23 16.74
CA ASN A 216 18.49 -13.79 16.88
C ASN A 216 19.13 -14.35 18.17
N GLN A 217 18.41 -14.29 19.31
CA GLN A 217 18.89 -14.87 20.57
C GLN A 217 19.14 -16.39 20.45
N LEU A 218 18.26 -17.13 19.79
CA LEU A 218 18.45 -18.57 19.56
C LEU A 218 19.63 -18.85 18.63
N GLU A 219 19.87 -18.01 17.63
CA GLU A 219 21.03 -18.13 16.76
C GLU A 219 22.35 -17.86 17.49
N GLU A 220 22.38 -16.86 18.37
CA GLU A 220 23.51 -16.60 19.25
C GLU A 220 23.77 -17.80 20.16
N LEU A 221 22.73 -18.33 20.82
CA LEU A 221 22.84 -19.54 21.65
C LEU A 221 23.35 -20.74 20.85
N ARG A 222 22.89 -20.91 19.60
CA ARG A 222 23.40 -21.97 18.73
C ARG A 222 24.90 -21.82 18.46
N VAL A 223 25.38 -20.59 18.26
CA VAL A 223 26.81 -20.33 18.05
C VAL A 223 27.59 -20.60 19.33
N THR A 224 27.12 -20.13 20.49
CA THR A 224 27.82 -20.35 21.77
C THR A 224 27.87 -21.83 22.15
N VAL A 225 26.79 -22.58 21.95
CA VAL A 225 26.76 -24.03 22.18
C VAL A 225 27.72 -24.77 21.24
N ARG A 226 27.80 -24.36 19.97
CA ARG A 226 28.78 -24.93 19.03
C ARG A 226 30.22 -24.64 19.46
N GLN A 227 30.48 -23.43 19.95
CA GLN A 227 31.79 -23.04 20.48
C GLN A 227 32.15 -23.92 21.69
N LEU A 228 31.24 -24.06 22.65
CA LEU A 228 31.41 -24.92 23.82
C LEU A 228 31.66 -26.37 23.43
N ALA A 229 30.88 -26.92 22.49
CA ALA A 229 31.07 -28.29 22.03
C ALA A 229 32.44 -28.52 21.35
N ARG A 230 33.02 -27.49 20.72
CA ARG A 230 34.38 -27.54 20.18
C ARG A 230 35.41 -27.51 21.30
N GLN A 231 35.21 -26.65 22.31
CA GLN A 231 36.10 -26.57 23.47
C GLN A 231 36.09 -27.87 24.26
N GLN A 232 34.93 -28.48 24.50
CA GLN A 232 34.80 -29.78 25.16
C GLN A 232 35.57 -30.87 24.41
N ARG A 233 35.40 -30.96 23.09
CA ARG A 233 36.17 -31.89 22.25
C ARG A 233 37.67 -31.64 22.31
N ALA A 234 38.10 -30.39 22.37
CA ALA A 234 39.53 -30.05 22.49
C ALA A 234 40.11 -30.42 23.87
N LEU A 235 39.28 -30.40 24.91
CA LEU A 235 39.64 -30.80 26.26
C LEU A 235 39.51 -32.32 26.51
N GLY A 236 39.06 -33.09 25.51
CA GLY A 236 38.96 -34.55 25.59
C GLY A 236 37.76 -35.07 26.39
N PHE A 237 36.72 -34.26 26.58
CA PHE A 237 35.42 -34.68 27.13
C PHE A 237 34.48 -35.21 26.04
#